data_AF-J2LR26-F1
#
_entry.id   AF-J2LR26-F1
#
_cell.length_a   1.000
_cell.length_b   1.000
_cell.length_c   1.000
_cell.angle_alpha   90.00
_cell.angle_beta   90.00
_cell.angle_gamma   90.00
#
_symmetry.space_group_name_H-M   'P 1'
#
loop_
_entity.id
_entity.type
_entity.pdbx_description
1 polymer ?
#
loop_
_entity_poly.entity_id
_entity_poly.type
_entity_poly.pdbx_seq_one_letter_code
_entity_poly.pdbx_strand_id
1 'polypeptide(L)'
;MRARHQEYWGKIKIALAVVPAALLAACVTPQDGGNLNKPAQTVTAPAAVKASVLTPDQVALRALTAQQDRLYNVAAPLLTGNAPLCRGNARNLLGFTAKNKYSYPTEFVNAAQSLGFDDRLQVTGVLPGSGAAKSGIQRGDVLLAVADKPLQQGPDAERQAANLLGPLVTNGRAPIKLTVMRNKAQQNVIVPLTLACAFSIELGNADNVNTYADGRRVLITRGMMNFAKSDEELAYLIAKDMAHNSLGHAIRQRMVATTGGVIDNLMRAQPDPTATAGTGGIRPYPQDLDAAADNMALYMLVRAGYSIDGYAAFWQRLASQYPASVPNGYTALHPATAYRMTMIDKSTQALKAKQASGKPLTP
;
A
#
# COMPACT_ATOMS: atom_id res chain seq x y z
N MET A 1 -19.45 -49.04 17.63
CA MET A 1 -20.91 -49.28 17.62
C MET A 1 -21.57 -47.97 17.19
N ARG A 2 -21.94 -47.78 15.91
CA ARG A 2 -23.33 -47.84 15.36
C ARG A 2 -24.32 -47.12 16.31
N ALA A 3 -25.00 -46.03 15.94
CA ALA A 3 -26.03 -45.93 14.89
C ALA A 3 -26.36 -44.43 14.63
N ARG A 4 -26.45 -43.98 13.37
CA ARG A 4 -27.65 -43.75 12.51
C ARG A 4 -28.50 -42.51 12.85
N HIS A 5 -28.91 -41.84 11.77
CA HIS A 5 -30.09 -41.00 11.48
C HIS A 5 -29.63 -39.71 10.77
N GLN A 6 -30.16 -39.26 9.63
CA GLN A 6 -31.19 -39.76 8.70
C GLN A 6 -31.09 -38.85 7.46
N GLU A 7 -31.13 -39.42 6.26
CA GLU A 7 -31.20 -38.67 4.99
C GLU A 7 -32.54 -37.94 4.85
N TYR A 8 -32.53 -36.71 4.34
CA TYR A 8 -33.73 -36.02 3.86
C TYR A 8 -33.55 -35.65 2.39
N TRP A 9 -34.32 -36.35 1.56
CA TRP A 9 -34.56 -36.08 0.15
C TRP A 9 -35.64 -34.98 0.02
N GLY A 10 -35.39 -33.96 -0.81
CA GLY A 10 -36.35 -32.92 -1.13
C GLY A 10 -36.15 -32.40 -2.55
N LYS A 11 -36.89 -33.00 -3.48
CA LYS A 11 -36.92 -32.70 -4.92
C LYS A 11 -37.36 -31.24 -5.16
N ILE A 12 -36.53 -30.41 -5.81
CA ILE A 12 -36.98 -29.13 -6.37
C ILE A 12 -37.29 -29.34 -7.85
N LYS A 13 -38.57 -29.18 -8.19
CA LYS A 13 -39.10 -29.27 -9.55
C LYS A 13 -38.70 -28.03 -10.34
N ILE A 14 -38.19 -28.28 -11.53
CA ILE A 14 -37.98 -27.34 -12.63
C ILE A 14 -39.36 -26.81 -13.05
N ALA A 15 -39.57 -25.50 -12.97
CA ALA A 15 -40.67 -24.81 -13.63
C ALA A 15 -40.09 -23.90 -14.71
N LEU A 16 -40.19 -24.34 -15.96
CA LEU A 16 -40.05 -23.51 -17.15
C LEU A 16 -41.15 -22.46 -17.12
N ALA A 17 -40.79 -21.17 -17.07
CA ALA A 17 -41.67 -20.08 -17.41
C ALA A 17 -41.22 -19.51 -18.76
N VAL A 18 -42.01 -19.81 -19.79
CA VAL A 18 -41.95 -19.23 -21.13
C VAL A 18 -42.35 -17.76 -21.04
N VAL A 19 -41.46 -16.85 -21.44
CA VAL A 19 -41.80 -15.43 -21.63
C VAL A 19 -41.99 -15.18 -23.12
N PRO A 20 -43.13 -14.61 -23.56
CA PRO A 20 -43.40 -14.37 -24.98
C PRO A 20 -42.70 -13.10 -25.47
N ALA A 21 -42.11 -13.21 -26.66
CA ALA A 21 -41.64 -12.08 -27.46
C ALA A 21 -42.83 -11.23 -27.92
N ALA A 22 -42.91 -9.98 -27.44
CA ALA A 22 -43.87 -9.00 -27.90
C ALA A 22 -43.23 -8.06 -28.93
N LEU A 23 -43.96 -7.91 -30.03
CA LEU A 23 -43.63 -7.23 -31.28
C LEU A 23 -43.53 -5.70 -31.15
N LEU A 24 -42.75 -5.15 -32.08
CA LEU A 24 -42.59 -3.75 -32.43
C LEU A 24 -43.92 -2.99 -32.57
N ALA A 25 -44.02 -1.83 -31.93
CA ALA A 25 -44.95 -0.77 -32.31
C ALA A 25 -44.16 0.55 -32.34
N ALA A 26 -43.82 0.98 -33.56
CA ALA A 26 -43.26 2.31 -33.83
C ALA A 26 -44.41 3.33 -33.78
N CYS A 27 -44.28 4.36 -32.95
CA CYS A 27 -45.16 5.53 -33.02
C CYS A 27 -44.78 6.36 -34.26
N VAL A 28 -45.65 6.32 -35.28
CA VAL A 28 -45.68 7.27 -36.39
C VAL A 28 -46.47 8.50 -35.93
N THR A 29 -45.83 9.66 -35.90
CA THR A 29 -46.52 10.95 -35.76
C THR A 29 -46.84 11.53 -37.15
N PRO A 30 -47.99 12.21 -37.34
CA PRO A 30 -48.36 12.78 -38.63
C PRO A 30 -47.52 14.03 -38.95
N GLN A 31 -47.07 14.14 -40.20
CA GLN A 31 -46.52 15.37 -40.75
C GLN A 31 -47.68 16.26 -41.23
N ASP A 32 -47.90 17.38 -40.55
CA ASP A 32 -48.66 18.48 -41.11
C ASP A 32 -47.81 19.22 -42.15
N GLY A 33 -48.34 19.28 -43.38
CA GLY A 33 -47.81 20.10 -44.45
C GLY A 33 -48.21 21.56 -44.29
N GLY A 34 -47.25 22.46 -44.47
CA GLY A 34 -47.54 23.88 -44.72
C GLY A 34 -46.69 24.87 -43.92
N ASN A 35 -45.45 25.11 -44.36
CA ASN A 35 -44.94 26.46 -44.68
C ASN A 35 -43.45 26.39 -45.04
N LEU A 36 -43.19 26.55 -46.34
CA LEU A 36 -41.86 26.71 -46.93
C LEU A 36 -41.37 28.14 -46.68
N ASN A 37 -40.50 28.32 -45.68
CA ASN A 37 -39.34 29.24 -45.69
C ASN A 37 -38.79 29.44 -44.27
N LYS A 38 -37.85 28.57 -43.86
CA LYS A 38 -36.89 28.90 -42.81
C LYS A 38 -35.57 28.18 -43.11
N PRO A 39 -34.42 28.88 -43.15
CA PRO A 39 -33.15 28.22 -43.40
C PRO A 39 -32.90 27.17 -42.32
N ALA A 40 -32.48 25.97 -42.73
CA ALA A 40 -32.16 24.87 -41.83
C ALA A 40 -31.10 25.33 -40.81
N GLN A 41 -31.48 25.38 -39.54
CA GLN A 41 -30.51 25.52 -38.46
C GLN A 41 -29.72 24.22 -38.36
N THR A 42 -28.46 24.29 -38.75
CA THR A 42 -27.48 23.25 -38.48
C THR A 42 -27.41 23.02 -36.97
N VAL A 43 -27.97 21.90 -36.51
CA VAL A 43 -27.75 21.40 -35.15
C VAL A 43 -26.29 20.94 -35.10
N THR A 44 -25.41 21.82 -34.63
CA THR A 44 -24.04 21.45 -34.29
C THR A 44 -24.09 20.36 -33.22
N ALA A 45 -23.60 19.17 -33.57
CA ALA A 45 -23.36 18.10 -32.60
C ALA A 45 -22.52 18.67 -31.43
N PRO A 46 -22.80 18.29 -30.17
CA PRO A 46 -21.97 18.73 -29.05
C PRO A 46 -20.55 18.29 -29.33
N ALA A 47 -19.64 19.26 -29.39
CA ALA A 47 -18.22 19.00 -29.60
C ALA A 47 -17.79 17.92 -28.60
N ALA A 48 -17.27 16.80 -29.12
CA ALA A 48 -16.67 15.78 -28.29
C ALA A 48 -15.64 16.47 -27.39
N VAL A 49 -15.89 16.47 -26.08
CA VAL A 49 -14.95 16.98 -25.09
C VAL A 49 -13.70 16.12 -25.25
N LYS A 50 -12.68 16.64 -25.96
CA LYS A 50 -11.39 15.98 -26.06
C LYS A 50 -10.93 15.74 -24.62
N ALA A 51 -10.76 14.48 -24.23
CA ALA A 51 -10.16 14.15 -22.96
C ALA A 51 -8.84 14.93 -22.86
N SER A 52 -8.73 15.79 -21.85
CA SER A 52 -7.54 16.62 -21.66
C SER A 52 -6.31 15.71 -21.61
N VAL A 53 -5.36 15.95 -22.50
CA VAL A 53 -4.05 15.30 -22.42
C VAL A 53 -3.40 15.75 -21.11
N LEU A 54 -2.86 14.80 -20.35
CA LEU A 54 -2.22 15.12 -19.07
C LEU A 54 -0.91 15.86 -19.31
N THR A 55 -0.58 16.80 -18.41
CA THR A 55 0.74 17.43 -18.39
C THR A 55 1.81 16.41 -17.96
N PRO A 56 3.10 16.64 -18.28
CA PRO A 56 4.18 15.78 -17.80
C PRO A 56 4.16 15.57 -16.27
N ASP A 57 3.90 16.63 -15.50
CA ASP A 57 3.81 16.55 -14.03
C ASP A 57 2.64 15.70 -13.55
N GLN A 58 1.49 15.76 -14.24
CA GLN A 58 0.34 14.90 -13.93
C GLN A 58 0.64 13.43 -14.25
N VAL A 59 1.35 13.15 -15.35
CA VAL A 59 1.79 11.79 -15.69
C VAL A 59 2.76 11.27 -14.64
N ALA A 60 3.76 12.07 -14.27
CA ALA A 60 4.75 11.73 -13.25
C ALA A 60 4.09 11.46 -11.89
N LEU A 61 3.20 12.35 -11.43
CA LEU A 61 2.50 12.18 -10.16
C LEU A 61 1.61 10.94 -10.15
N ARG A 62 0.90 10.64 -11.26
CA ARG A 62 0.11 9.40 -11.38
C ARG A 62 0.99 8.17 -11.29
N ALA A 63 2.13 8.16 -11.97
CA ALA A 63 3.08 7.04 -11.93
C ALA A 63 3.63 6.82 -10.51
N LEU A 64 4.06 7.88 -9.83
CA LEU A 64 4.55 7.82 -8.45
C LEU A 64 3.46 7.32 -7.49
N THR A 65 2.23 7.83 -7.63
CA THR A 65 1.10 7.41 -6.79
C THR A 65 0.75 5.94 -7.03
N ALA A 66 0.76 5.48 -8.28
CA ALA A 66 0.50 4.07 -8.60
C ALA A 66 1.57 3.13 -8.04
N GLN A 67 2.85 3.52 -8.08
CA GLN A 67 3.94 2.76 -7.46
C GLN A 67 3.81 2.70 -5.93
N GLN A 68 3.47 3.82 -5.30
CA GLN A 68 3.21 3.88 -3.86
C GLN A 68 1.99 3.05 -3.45
N ASP A 69 0.93 3.06 -4.25
CA ASP A 69 -0.27 2.26 -4.03
C ASP A 69 0.05 0.76 -4.12
N ARG A 70 0.85 0.36 -5.13
CA ARG A 70 1.35 -1.02 -5.26
C ARG A 70 2.13 -1.44 -4.00
N LEU A 71 3.06 -0.60 -3.52
CA LEU A 71 3.80 -0.86 -2.28
C LEU A 71 2.87 -1.10 -1.08
N TYR A 72 1.88 -0.24 -0.89
CA TYR A 72 0.94 -0.39 0.22
C TYR A 72 0.09 -1.66 0.11
N ASN A 73 -0.36 -2.02 -1.09
CA ASN A 73 -1.14 -3.24 -1.31
C ASN A 73 -0.32 -4.49 -0.97
N VAL A 74 0.95 -4.54 -1.40
CA VAL A 74 1.85 -5.66 -1.08
C VAL A 74 2.18 -5.70 0.41
N ALA A 75 2.42 -4.54 1.03
CA ALA A 75 2.72 -4.46 2.45
C ALA A 75 1.52 -4.80 3.35
N ALA A 76 0.28 -4.67 2.87
CA ALA A 76 -0.91 -4.76 3.71
C ALA A 76 -1.03 -6.04 4.55
N PRO A 77 -0.97 -7.25 3.96
CA PRO A 77 -1.01 -8.48 4.75
C PRO A 77 0.23 -8.65 5.63
N LEU A 78 1.39 -8.08 5.24
CA LEU A 78 2.59 -8.08 6.09
C LEU A 78 2.36 -7.25 7.35
N LEU A 79 1.83 -6.02 7.22
CA LEU A 79 1.61 -5.10 8.34
C LEU A 79 0.53 -5.63 9.30
N THR A 80 -0.56 -6.19 8.78
CA THR A 80 -1.70 -6.66 9.58
C THR A 80 -1.50 -8.06 10.15
N GLY A 81 -0.85 -8.98 9.42
CA GLY A 81 -0.64 -10.37 9.85
C GLY A 81 0.51 -10.57 10.85
N ASN A 82 1.39 -9.58 11.01
CA ASN A 82 2.64 -9.72 11.75
C ASN A 82 2.79 -8.86 12.99
N ALA A 83 1.70 -8.27 13.51
CA ALA A 83 1.78 -7.46 14.72
C ALA A 83 2.53 -8.12 15.90
N PRO A 84 2.35 -9.44 16.18
CA PRO A 84 3.13 -10.11 17.24
C PRO A 84 4.64 -10.18 16.99
N LEU A 85 5.08 -10.08 15.73
CA LEU A 85 6.50 -10.10 15.34
C LEU A 85 7.14 -8.71 15.32
N CYS A 86 6.33 -7.64 15.27
CA CYS A 86 6.77 -6.25 15.23
C CYS A 86 7.00 -5.68 16.64
N ARG A 87 7.88 -6.32 17.42
CA ARG A 87 8.18 -5.93 18.81
C ARG A 87 8.58 -4.46 18.91
N GLY A 88 7.91 -3.71 19.78
CA GLY A 88 8.15 -2.27 19.92
C GLY A 88 7.56 -1.40 18.80
N ASN A 89 7.16 -1.98 17.68
CA ASN A 89 6.61 -1.29 16.50
C ASN A 89 5.14 -1.61 16.21
N ALA A 90 4.52 -2.58 16.89
CA ALA A 90 3.08 -2.83 16.75
C ALA A 90 2.27 -1.75 17.48
N ARG A 91 1.25 -1.19 16.80
CA ARG A 91 0.33 -0.20 17.38
C ARG A 91 -1.09 -0.49 16.89
N ASN A 92 -2.06 -0.02 17.66
CA ASN A 92 -3.42 0.13 17.16
C ASN A 92 -3.43 1.20 16.06
N LEU A 93 -4.13 0.95 14.97
CA LEU A 93 -4.31 1.88 13.86
C LEU A 93 -5.70 1.77 13.26
N LEU A 94 -6.16 2.83 12.58
CA LEU A 94 -7.42 2.79 11.83
C LEU A 94 -7.26 1.98 10.53
N GLY A 95 -6.12 2.13 9.85
CA GLY A 95 -5.80 1.40 8.62
C GLY A 95 -6.23 2.10 7.34
N PHE A 96 -6.05 3.41 7.27
CA PHE A 96 -6.09 4.15 6.01
C PHE A 96 -5.04 5.27 6.04
N THR A 97 -4.68 5.77 4.87
CA THR A 97 -3.90 7.00 4.68
C THR A 97 -4.80 8.06 4.04
N ALA A 98 -4.62 9.33 4.40
CA ALA A 98 -5.36 10.43 3.80
C ALA A 98 -4.42 11.58 3.48
N LYS A 99 -4.59 12.17 2.30
CA LYS A 99 -3.74 13.21 1.74
C LYS A 99 -4.60 14.33 1.16
N ASN A 100 -4.05 15.53 1.10
CA ASN A 100 -4.59 16.66 0.35
C ASN A 100 -3.57 17.10 -0.72
N LYS A 101 -3.82 18.19 -1.43
CA LYS A 101 -2.88 18.63 -2.49
C LYS A 101 -1.50 19.04 -1.97
N TYR A 102 -1.39 19.41 -0.69
CA TYR A 102 -0.14 19.81 -0.03
C TYR A 102 0.65 18.62 0.54
N SER A 103 0.08 17.43 0.54
CA SER A 103 0.76 16.17 0.90
C SER A 103 1.81 15.71 -0.11
N TYR A 104 1.91 16.41 -1.24
CA TYR A 104 2.85 16.15 -2.31
C TYR A 104 3.90 17.26 -2.35
N PRO A 105 5.11 16.99 -2.89
CA PRO A 105 6.10 18.01 -3.15
C PRO A 105 5.51 19.25 -3.83
N THR A 106 6.05 20.43 -3.53
CA THR A 106 5.47 21.73 -3.91
C THR A 106 5.25 21.87 -5.43
N GLU A 107 6.13 21.29 -6.23
CA GLU A 107 6.05 21.21 -7.69
C GLU A 107 4.82 20.42 -8.18
N PHE A 108 4.31 19.49 -7.38
CA PHE A 108 3.16 18.65 -7.70
C PHE A 108 1.84 19.13 -7.12
N VAL A 109 1.79 20.25 -6.40
CA VAL A 109 0.54 20.76 -5.80
C VAL A 109 -0.53 21.02 -6.88
N ASN A 110 -0.16 21.67 -7.97
CA ASN A 110 -1.08 21.94 -9.09
C ASN A 110 -1.51 20.65 -9.81
N ALA A 111 -0.58 19.70 -9.95
CA ALA A 111 -0.87 18.39 -10.52
C ALA A 111 -1.85 17.62 -9.62
N ALA A 112 -1.61 17.57 -8.31
CA ALA A 112 -2.49 16.95 -7.33
C ALA A 112 -3.89 17.58 -7.34
N GLN A 113 -3.96 18.91 -7.43
CA GLN A 113 -5.23 19.62 -7.56
C GLN A 113 -6.01 19.23 -8.81
N SER A 114 -5.31 19.12 -9.95
CA SER A 114 -5.91 18.66 -11.20
C SER A 114 -6.36 17.20 -11.16
N LEU A 115 -5.80 16.40 -10.24
CA LEU A 115 -6.19 15.00 -10.01
C LEU A 115 -7.30 14.85 -8.95
N GLY A 116 -7.86 15.96 -8.46
CA GLY A 116 -9.03 15.95 -7.56
C GLY A 116 -8.71 16.06 -6.08
N PHE A 117 -7.44 16.31 -5.70
CA PHE A 117 -7.09 16.65 -4.33
C PHE A 117 -7.33 18.14 -4.09
N ASP A 118 -8.12 18.50 -3.10
CA ASP A 118 -8.27 19.90 -2.68
C ASP A 118 -7.53 20.13 -1.35
N ASP A 119 -7.98 21.11 -0.58
CA ASP A 119 -7.38 21.45 0.72
C ASP A 119 -7.77 20.46 1.83
N ARG A 120 -8.78 19.61 1.58
CA ARG A 120 -9.30 18.62 2.53
C ARG A 120 -8.54 17.31 2.40
N LEU A 121 -8.45 16.59 3.52
CA LEU A 121 -7.88 15.26 3.53
C LEU A 121 -8.82 14.28 2.82
N GLN A 122 -8.30 13.64 1.78
CA GLN A 122 -8.96 12.59 1.04
C GLN A 122 -8.24 11.26 1.28
N VAL A 123 -8.99 10.21 1.59
CA VAL A 123 -8.45 8.86 1.74
C VAL A 123 -7.79 8.42 0.44
N THR A 124 -6.50 8.09 0.53
CA THR A 124 -5.69 7.63 -0.61
C THR A 124 -5.50 6.12 -0.58
N GLY A 125 -5.17 5.56 0.58
CA GLY A 125 -5.04 4.11 0.77
C GLY A 125 -5.95 3.63 1.88
N VAL A 126 -6.48 2.41 1.74
CA VAL A 126 -7.14 1.67 2.82
C VAL A 126 -6.42 0.36 2.94
N LEU A 127 -5.97 0.03 4.16
CA LEU A 127 -5.21 -1.17 4.46
C LEU A 127 -6.17 -2.38 4.50
N PRO A 128 -6.05 -3.36 3.58
CA PRO A 128 -6.80 -4.62 3.66
C PRO A 128 -6.79 -5.25 5.05
N GLY A 129 -7.94 -5.78 5.49
CA GLY A 129 -8.09 -6.44 6.79
C GLY A 129 -8.16 -5.49 8.00
N SER A 130 -7.90 -4.19 7.82
CA SER A 130 -7.99 -3.20 8.88
C SER A 130 -9.42 -2.83 9.27
N GLY A 131 -9.57 -2.09 10.37
CA GLY A 131 -10.84 -1.57 10.84
C GLY A 131 -11.47 -0.61 9.86
N ALA A 132 -10.67 0.22 9.19
CA ALA A 132 -11.15 1.10 8.12
C ALA A 132 -11.76 0.30 6.96
N ALA A 133 -11.07 -0.74 6.49
CA ALA A 133 -11.58 -1.64 5.44
C ALA A 133 -12.89 -2.32 5.88
N LYS A 134 -12.92 -2.88 7.10
CA LYS A 134 -14.10 -3.57 7.66
C LYS A 134 -15.30 -2.65 7.86
N SER A 135 -15.06 -1.35 8.05
CA SER A 135 -16.12 -0.36 8.26
C SER A 135 -16.54 0.34 6.97
N GLY A 136 -15.94 -0.05 5.83
CA GLY A 136 -16.29 0.47 4.52
C GLY A 136 -15.75 1.87 4.23
N ILE A 137 -14.65 2.30 4.87
CA ILE A 137 -13.87 3.46 4.39
C ILE A 137 -13.28 3.10 3.02
N GLN A 138 -13.30 4.05 2.09
CA GLN A 138 -12.90 3.85 0.71
C GLN A 138 -11.94 4.95 0.25
N ARG A 139 -11.09 4.61 -0.72
CA ARG A 139 -10.32 5.61 -1.46
C ARG A 139 -11.28 6.65 -2.06
N GLY A 140 -10.93 7.92 -1.94
CA GLY A 140 -11.75 9.04 -2.42
C GLY A 140 -12.67 9.65 -1.36
N ASP A 141 -12.88 8.98 -0.22
CA ASP A 141 -13.61 9.57 0.90
C ASP A 141 -12.89 10.84 1.38
N VAL A 142 -13.62 11.96 1.46
CA VAL A 142 -13.09 13.19 2.04
C VAL A 142 -13.40 13.21 3.53
N LEU A 143 -12.38 13.33 4.37
CA LEU A 143 -12.55 13.35 5.83
C LEU A 143 -13.06 14.73 6.27
N LEU A 144 -14.18 14.74 6.99
CA LEU A 144 -14.82 15.97 7.48
C LEU A 144 -14.64 16.15 8.99
N ALA A 145 -14.73 15.07 9.77
CA ALA A 145 -14.61 15.14 11.23
C ALA A 145 -14.11 13.83 11.84
N VAL A 146 -13.51 13.93 13.03
CA VAL A 146 -13.07 12.82 13.88
C VAL A 146 -13.66 13.02 15.26
N ALA A 147 -14.41 12.04 15.78
CA ALA A 147 -15.09 12.12 17.07
C ALA A 147 -15.86 13.45 17.23
N ASP A 148 -16.67 13.78 16.21
CA ASP A 148 -17.48 15.00 16.10
C ASP A 148 -16.70 16.32 16.06
N LYS A 149 -15.36 16.28 16.08
CA LYS A 149 -14.51 17.46 15.89
C LYS A 149 -14.19 17.64 14.40
N PRO A 150 -14.49 18.81 13.80
CA PRO A 150 -14.20 19.04 12.40
C PRO A 150 -12.69 18.99 12.14
N LEU A 151 -12.31 18.41 11.00
CA LEU A 151 -10.94 18.41 10.53
C LEU A 151 -10.61 19.71 9.84
N GLN A 152 -9.38 20.16 10.06
CA GLN A 152 -8.84 21.37 9.46
C GLN A 152 -8.37 21.08 8.04
N GLN A 153 -8.38 22.11 7.20
CA GLN A 153 -8.01 22.03 5.78
C GLN A 153 -6.72 22.82 5.53
N GLY A 154 -6.12 22.63 4.37
CA GLY A 154 -4.92 23.35 3.94
C GLY A 154 -3.61 22.65 4.31
N PRO A 155 -2.47 23.36 4.25
CA PRO A 155 -1.14 22.76 4.36
C PRO A 155 -0.88 21.96 5.64
N ASP A 156 -1.51 22.34 6.76
CA ASP A 156 -1.32 21.67 8.06
C ASP A 156 -2.38 20.59 8.36
N ALA A 157 -3.28 20.27 7.42
CA ALA A 157 -4.41 19.37 7.65
C ALA A 157 -3.99 17.99 8.19
N GLU A 158 -2.94 17.38 7.62
CA GLU A 158 -2.42 16.07 8.08
C GLU A 158 -1.92 16.13 9.53
N ARG A 159 -1.12 17.15 9.86
CA ARG A 159 -0.57 17.32 11.21
C ARG A 159 -1.68 17.50 12.24
N GLN A 160 -2.68 18.32 11.90
CA GLN A 160 -3.81 18.58 12.78
C GLN A 160 -4.71 17.35 12.94
N ALA A 161 -4.96 16.60 11.87
CA ALA A 161 -5.66 15.33 11.94
C ALA A 161 -4.91 14.30 12.81
N ALA A 162 -3.58 14.21 12.66
CA ALA A 162 -2.74 13.35 13.49
C ALA A 162 -2.81 13.74 14.99
N ASN A 163 -2.82 15.03 15.31
CA ASN A 163 -2.97 15.52 16.69
C ASN A 163 -4.33 15.14 17.31
N LEU A 164 -5.40 15.11 16.50
CA LEU A 164 -6.73 14.69 16.94
C LEU A 164 -6.83 13.16 17.09
N LEU A 165 -6.29 12.42 16.13
CA LEU A 165 -6.38 10.95 16.08
C LEU A 165 -5.43 10.27 17.07
N GLY A 166 -4.22 10.81 17.28
CA GLY A 166 -3.17 10.20 18.08
C GLY A 166 -3.63 9.77 19.48
N PRO A 167 -4.23 10.68 20.28
CA PRO A 167 -4.76 10.34 21.60
C PRO A 167 -5.91 9.31 21.55
N LEU A 168 -6.78 9.36 20.53
CA LEU A 168 -7.90 8.43 20.40
C LEU A 168 -7.43 7.00 20.12
N VAL A 169 -6.44 6.87 19.23
CA VAL A 169 -5.84 5.60 18.84
C VAL A 169 -4.97 5.02 19.97
N THR A 170 -4.20 5.87 20.66
CA THR A 170 -3.26 5.42 21.71
C THR A 170 -3.98 5.05 23.00
N ASN A 171 -5.00 5.81 23.40
CA ASN A 171 -5.71 5.59 24.67
C ASN A 171 -6.87 4.59 24.54
N GLY A 172 -7.00 3.90 23.40
CA GLY A 172 -8.01 2.86 23.21
C GLY A 172 -9.45 3.36 23.17
N ARG A 173 -9.70 4.62 22.80
CA ARG A 173 -11.06 5.19 22.67
C ARG A 173 -11.72 4.75 21.35
N ALA A 174 -11.75 3.44 21.14
CA ALA A 174 -12.29 2.78 19.98
C ALA A 174 -13.71 2.23 20.27
N PRO A 175 -14.57 2.09 19.24
CA PRO A 175 -14.34 2.49 17.85
C PRO A 175 -14.39 4.02 17.68
N ILE A 176 -13.66 4.54 16.69
CA ILE A 176 -13.57 5.98 16.40
C ILE A 176 -14.63 6.33 15.35
N LYS A 177 -15.51 7.29 15.69
CA LYS A 177 -16.44 7.87 14.72
C LYS A 177 -15.70 8.79 13.76
N LEU A 178 -15.77 8.49 12.47
CA LEU A 178 -15.33 9.36 11.39
C LEU A 178 -16.54 9.89 10.64
N THR A 179 -16.51 11.16 10.26
CA THR A 179 -17.47 11.74 9.33
C THR A 179 -16.76 11.92 8.00
N VAL A 180 -17.27 11.29 6.95
CA VAL A 180 -16.70 11.34 5.60
C VAL A 180 -17.70 11.87 4.59
N MET A 181 -17.21 12.47 3.51
CA MET A 181 -18.00 12.79 2.33
C MET A 181 -17.68 11.79 1.23
N ARG A 182 -18.70 11.09 0.74
CA ARG A 182 -18.63 10.17 -0.39
C ARG A 182 -19.74 10.51 -1.38
N ASN A 183 -19.41 10.68 -2.65
CA ASN A 183 -20.39 11.05 -3.68
C ASN A 183 -21.26 12.26 -3.30
N LYS A 184 -20.64 13.29 -2.69
CA LYS A 184 -21.28 14.52 -2.17
C LYS A 184 -22.27 14.31 -1.01
N ALA A 185 -22.39 13.09 -0.47
CA ALA A 185 -23.19 12.78 0.70
C ALA A 185 -22.30 12.61 1.93
N GLN A 186 -22.74 13.13 3.08
CA GLN A 186 -22.06 12.92 4.36
C GLN A 186 -22.46 11.57 4.95
N GLN A 187 -21.47 10.84 5.47
CA GLN A 187 -21.65 9.53 6.09
C GLN A 187 -20.88 9.48 7.41
N ASN A 188 -21.48 8.90 8.44
CA ASN A 188 -20.80 8.58 9.69
C ASN A 188 -20.35 7.12 9.64
N VAL A 189 -19.07 6.88 9.89
CA VAL A 189 -18.46 5.55 9.88
C VAL A 189 -17.82 5.28 11.24
N ILE A 190 -18.14 4.15 11.85
CA ILE A 190 -17.62 3.75 13.16
C ILE A 190 -16.48 2.77 12.95
N VAL A 191 -15.24 3.22 13.15
CA VAL A 191 -14.04 2.48 12.75
C VAL A 191 -13.35 1.84 13.97
N PRO A 192 -13.28 0.50 14.08
CA PRO A 192 -12.52 -0.16 15.13
C PRO A 192 -11.02 -0.02 14.89
N LEU A 193 -10.22 -0.18 15.94
CA LEU A 193 -8.77 -0.21 15.81
C LEU A 193 -8.29 -1.60 15.40
N THR A 194 -7.20 -1.63 14.63
CA THR A 194 -6.49 -2.85 14.22
C THR A 194 -5.09 -2.81 14.80
N LEU A 195 -4.70 -3.85 15.53
CA LEU A 195 -3.32 -4.02 15.95
C LEU A 195 -2.49 -4.50 14.75
N ALA A 196 -1.53 -3.68 14.33
CA ALA A 196 -0.69 -3.94 13.16
C ALA A 196 0.72 -3.37 13.37
N CYS A 197 1.67 -3.79 12.53
CA CYS A 197 3.00 -3.20 12.47
C CYS A 197 2.87 -1.74 12.00
N ALA A 198 3.29 -0.78 12.83
CA ALA A 198 3.18 0.64 12.53
C ALA A 198 4.44 1.15 11.81
N PHE A 199 4.76 0.51 10.68
CA PHE A 199 5.81 0.96 9.77
C PHE A 199 5.20 1.79 8.64
N SER A 200 5.85 2.88 8.26
CA SER A 200 5.53 3.56 6.99
C SER A 200 6.29 2.87 5.86
N ILE A 201 5.60 2.62 4.76
CA ILE A 201 6.18 2.02 3.55
C ILE A 201 6.24 3.11 2.49
N GLU A 202 7.43 3.46 2.06
CA GLU A 202 7.70 4.65 1.25
C GLU A 202 8.35 4.29 -0.09
N LEU A 203 7.97 5.00 -1.14
CA LEU A 203 8.65 4.96 -2.42
C LEU A 203 9.83 5.94 -2.42
N GLY A 204 11.02 5.44 -2.78
CA GLY A 204 12.20 6.26 -3.03
C GLY A 204 12.32 6.66 -4.48
N ASN A 205 12.49 7.96 -4.73
CA ASN A 205 12.70 8.57 -6.04
C ASN A 205 14.16 8.43 -6.52
N ALA A 206 14.66 7.20 -6.58
CA ALA A 206 16.00 6.93 -7.09
C ALA A 206 16.04 5.64 -7.89
N ASP A 207 16.96 5.63 -8.85
CA ASP A 207 17.08 4.54 -9.82
C ASP A 207 18.08 3.46 -9.38
N ASN A 208 18.82 3.69 -8.29
CA ASN A 208 19.66 2.66 -7.69
C ASN A 208 18.78 1.52 -7.15
N VAL A 209 19.25 0.28 -7.28
CA VAL A 209 18.53 -0.90 -6.78
C VAL A 209 18.86 -1.09 -5.31
N ASN A 210 18.04 -0.55 -4.42
CA ASN A 210 18.26 -0.60 -2.99
C ASN A 210 16.97 -0.45 -2.17
N THR A 211 17.06 -0.74 -0.88
CA THR A 211 16.01 -0.49 0.11
C THR A 211 16.64 0.03 1.42
N TYR A 212 15.84 0.67 2.26
CA TYR A 212 16.32 1.28 3.50
C TYR A 212 15.32 1.11 4.64
N ALA A 213 15.86 0.84 5.84
CA ALA A 213 15.07 0.59 7.03
C ALA A 213 15.68 1.35 8.23
N ASP A 214 14.96 2.36 8.75
CA ASP A 214 15.48 3.27 9.78
C ASP A 214 14.98 2.95 11.21
N GLY A 215 14.23 1.86 11.38
CA GLY A 215 13.56 1.46 12.61
C GLY A 215 12.06 1.78 12.64
N ARG A 216 11.57 2.66 11.76
CA ARG A 216 10.14 3.04 11.68
C ARG A 216 9.61 3.07 10.25
N ARG A 217 10.47 3.27 9.26
CA ARG A 217 10.13 3.33 7.85
C ARG A 217 10.84 2.23 7.10
N VAL A 218 10.20 1.79 6.02
CA VAL A 218 10.77 0.93 4.97
C VAL A 218 10.66 1.72 3.68
N LEU A 219 11.78 2.00 3.03
CA LEU A 219 11.80 2.67 1.74
C LEU A 219 12.29 1.72 0.66
N ILE A 220 11.52 1.62 -0.42
CA ILE A 220 11.88 0.86 -1.63
C ILE A 220 12.14 1.85 -2.76
N THR A 221 13.33 1.85 -3.35
CA THR A 221 13.64 2.75 -4.47
C THR A 221 12.89 2.34 -5.74
N ARG A 222 12.67 3.27 -6.68
CA ARG A 222 12.15 2.93 -8.02
C ARG A 222 13.02 1.90 -8.73
N GLY A 223 14.34 1.99 -8.61
CA GLY A 223 15.26 0.99 -9.14
C GLY A 223 14.91 -0.41 -8.63
N MET A 224 14.67 -0.55 -7.32
CA MET A 224 14.27 -1.82 -6.73
C MET A 224 12.86 -2.26 -7.16
N MET A 225 11.92 -1.32 -7.30
CA MET A 225 10.57 -1.60 -7.83
C MET A 225 10.62 -2.17 -9.25
N ASN A 226 11.55 -1.69 -10.08
CA ASN A 226 11.75 -2.16 -11.46
C ASN A 226 12.49 -3.51 -11.52
N PHE A 227 13.34 -3.80 -10.52
CA PHE A 227 14.04 -5.08 -10.42
C PHE A 227 13.09 -6.23 -10.01
N ALA A 228 12.17 -5.97 -9.08
CA ALA A 228 11.21 -6.96 -8.61
C ALA A 228 10.20 -7.32 -9.72
N LYS A 229 10.14 -8.61 -10.09
CA LYS A 229 9.33 -9.11 -11.21
C LYS A 229 7.87 -9.39 -10.82
N SER A 230 7.58 -9.44 -9.53
CA SER A 230 6.25 -9.73 -9.00
C SER A 230 6.01 -9.02 -7.68
N ASP A 231 4.75 -8.97 -7.27
CA ASP A 231 4.34 -8.48 -5.95
C ASP A 231 4.86 -9.37 -4.82
N GLU A 232 5.07 -10.66 -5.08
CA GLU A 232 5.67 -11.58 -4.13
C GLU A 232 7.15 -11.29 -3.88
N GLU A 233 7.93 -11.01 -4.93
CA GLU A 233 9.32 -10.55 -4.76
C GLU A 233 9.40 -9.19 -4.06
N LEU A 234 8.42 -8.31 -4.32
CA LEU A 234 8.30 -7.05 -3.59
C LEU A 234 7.97 -7.28 -2.10
N ALA A 235 7.15 -8.28 -1.78
CA ALA A 235 6.88 -8.69 -0.41
C ALA A 235 8.15 -9.18 0.30
N TYR A 236 9.07 -9.86 -0.41
CA TYR A 236 10.34 -10.32 0.17
C TYR A 236 11.19 -9.16 0.69
N LEU A 237 11.28 -8.09 -0.12
CA LEU A 237 11.99 -6.86 0.23
C LEU A 237 11.34 -6.17 1.43
N ILE A 238 10.02 -5.97 1.39
CA ILE A 238 9.28 -5.30 2.48
C ILE A 238 9.40 -6.10 3.77
N ALA A 239 9.22 -7.43 3.73
CA ALA A 239 9.34 -8.29 4.91
C ALA A 239 10.76 -8.27 5.50
N LYS A 240 11.79 -8.23 4.66
CA LYS A 240 13.20 -8.13 5.07
C LYS A 240 13.46 -6.83 5.85
N ASP A 241 12.99 -5.70 5.35
CA ASP A 241 13.20 -4.41 6.00
C ASP A 241 12.33 -4.23 7.25
N MET A 242 11.09 -4.74 7.22
CA MET A 242 10.26 -4.86 8.43
C MET A 242 10.95 -5.70 9.51
N ALA A 243 11.65 -6.78 9.13
CA ALA A 243 12.41 -7.61 10.05
C ALA A 243 13.64 -6.85 10.61
N HIS A 244 14.39 -6.12 9.78
CA HIS A 244 15.47 -5.24 10.29
C HIS A 244 14.97 -4.24 11.32
N ASN A 245 13.83 -3.60 11.05
CA ASN A 245 13.21 -2.66 11.97
C ASN A 245 12.75 -3.34 13.26
N SER A 246 12.03 -4.46 13.14
CA SER A 246 11.47 -5.20 14.29
C SER A 246 12.55 -5.80 15.20
N LEU A 247 13.73 -6.12 14.65
CA LEU A 247 14.89 -6.60 15.41
C LEU A 247 15.77 -5.46 15.95
N GLY A 248 15.45 -4.20 15.62
CA GLY A 248 16.17 -3.01 16.04
C GLY A 248 17.57 -2.91 15.45
N HIS A 249 17.82 -3.47 14.27
CA HIS A 249 19.17 -3.52 13.70
C HIS A 249 19.76 -2.13 13.42
N ALA A 250 18.95 -1.18 12.93
CA ALA A 250 19.39 0.20 12.75
C ALA A 250 19.81 0.87 14.09
N ILE A 251 19.12 0.54 15.19
CA ILE A 251 19.47 1.02 16.55
C ILE A 251 20.80 0.40 16.98
N ARG A 252 20.95 -0.93 16.86
CA ARG A 252 22.19 -1.65 17.22
C ARG A 252 23.40 -1.12 16.47
N GLN A 253 23.23 -0.77 15.20
CA GLN A 253 24.27 -0.23 14.34
C GLN A 253 24.47 1.30 14.47
N ARG A 254 23.63 1.99 15.26
CA ARG A 254 23.61 3.45 15.42
C ARG A 254 23.39 4.19 14.09
N MET A 255 22.51 3.67 13.24
CA MET A 255 22.24 4.18 11.89
C MET A 255 20.85 4.78 11.72
N VAL A 256 20.03 4.87 12.77
CA VAL A 256 18.65 5.40 12.69
C VAL A 256 18.61 6.79 12.04
N ALA A 257 19.39 7.75 12.56
CA ALA A 257 19.39 9.12 12.04
C ALA A 257 19.97 9.20 10.61
N THR A 258 21.08 8.51 10.35
CA THR A 258 21.72 8.50 9.02
C THR A 258 20.80 7.91 7.96
N THR A 259 20.20 6.75 8.25
CA THR A 259 19.25 6.10 7.34
C THR A 259 17.99 6.95 7.17
N GLY A 260 17.54 7.59 8.25
CA GLY A 260 16.40 8.51 8.22
C GLY A 260 16.63 9.70 7.28
N GLY A 261 17.83 10.30 7.31
CA GLY A 261 18.21 11.38 6.40
C GLY A 261 18.28 10.95 4.93
N VAL A 262 18.73 9.71 4.67
CA VAL A 262 18.68 9.12 3.31
C VAL A 262 17.23 8.96 2.86
N ILE A 263 16.35 8.42 3.70
CA ILE A 263 14.93 8.28 3.37
C ILE A 263 14.30 9.65 3.10
N ASP A 264 14.56 10.65 3.94
CA ASP A 264 14.04 12.01 3.76
C ASP A 264 14.49 12.64 2.43
N ASN A 265 15.73 12.41 2.02
CA ASN A 265 16.22 12.88 0.73
C ASN A 265 15.55 12.14 -0.45
N LEU A 266 15.45 10.81 -0.36
CA LEU A 266 14.90 9.98 -1.43
C LEU A 266 13.39 10.13 -1.62
N MET A 267 12.66 10.61 -0.62
CA MET A 267 11.22 10.91 -0.75
C MET A 267 10.93 12.22 -1.50
N ARG A 268 11.95 13.06 -1.76
CA ARG A 268 11.78 14.31 -2.52
C ARG A 268 11.45 14.01 -3.97
N ALA A 269 10.73 14.91 -4.64
CA ALA A 269 10.46 14.82 -6.08
C ALA A 269 11.73 15.02 -6.94
N GLN A 270 12.74 15.69 -6.40
CA GLN A 270 14.10 15.70 -6.92
C GLN A 270 15.08 15.51 -5.75
N PRO A 271 15.55 14.28 -5.48
CA PRO A 271 16.54 14.06 -4.43
C PRO A 271 17.83 14.80 -4.74
N ASP A 272 18.48 15.32 -3.70
CA ASP A 272 19.77 15.97 -3.85
C ASP A 272 20.84 14.91 -4.17
N PRO A 273 21.49 14.98 -5.35
CA PRO A 273 22.52 14.02 -5.77
C PRO A 273 23.78 14.11 -4.89
N THR A 274 24.04 15.27 -4.28
CA THR A 274 25.20 15.48 -3.39
C THR A 274 24.97 14.92 -2.00
N ALA A 275 23.71 14.92 -1.54
CA ALA A 275 23.28 14.23 -0.32
C ALA A 275 23.14 12.71 -0.50
N THR A 276 23.15 12.21 -1.75
CA THR A 276 23.11 10.78 -2.12
C THR A 276 24.44 10.25 -2.64
N ALA A 277 25.53 11.01 -2.48
CA ALA A 277 26.89 10.55 -2.72
C ALA A 277 27.27 9.45 -1.70
N GLY A 278 26.78 8.25 -1.96
CA GLY A 278 26.98 7.10 -1.10
C GLY A 278 25.83 6.90 -0.13
N THR A 279 25.61 5.67 0.27
CA THR A 279 25.18 5.29 1.62
C THR A 279 26.17 5.81 2.69
N GLY A 280 26.70 7.03 2.54
CA GLY A 280 27.76 7.64 3.31
C GLY A 280 27.36 7.72 4.77
N GLY A 281 27.85 6.77 5.57
CA GLY A 281 27.51 6.63 6.98
C GLY A 281 26.54 5.49 7.32
N ILE A 282 25.91 4.83 6.33
CA ILE A 282 25.25 3.53 6.53
C ILE A 282 26.31 2.44 6.35
N ARG A 283 26.57 1.71 7.42
CA ARG A 283 27.49 0.57 7.44
C ARG A 283 26.80 -0.67 6.89
N PRO A 284 27.53 -1.54 6.16
CA PRO A 284 27.03 -2.86 5.81
C PRO A 284 26.59 -3.64 7.05
N TYR A 285 25.47 -4.35 6.95
CA TYR A 285 24.98 -5.19 8.04
C TYR A 285 25.92 -6.39 8.26
N PRO A 286 26.31 -6.67 9.51
CA PRO A 286 26.94 -7.94 9.88
C PRO A 286 26.08 -9.14 9.46
N GLN A 287 26.74 -10.21 9.04
CA GLN A 287 26.10 -11.39 8.47
C GLN A 287 25.05 -12.04 9.38
N ASP A 288 25.25 -12.00 10.70
CA ASP A 288 24.35 -12.55 11.70
C ASP A 288 23.07 -11.72 11.85
N LEU A 289 23.18 -10.37 11.82
CA LEU A 289 22.01 -9.50 11.78
C LEU A 289 21.24 -9.69 10.48
N ASP A 290 21.94 -9.81 9.35
CA ASP A 290 21.29 -9.99 8.06
C ASP A 290 20.55 -11.34 8.01
N ALA A 291 21.19 -12.43 8.42
CA ALA A 291 20.55 -13.76 8.50
C ALA A 291 19.38 -13.80 9.51
N ALA A 292 19.48 -13.10 10.65
CA ALA A 292 18.37 -12.99 11.59
C ALA A 292 17.16 -12.27 10.98
N ALA A 293 17.41 -11.24 10.17
CA ALA A 293 16.36 -10.55 9.42
C ALA A 293 15.75 -11.44 8.32
N ASP A 294 16.55 -12.24 7.61
CA ASP A 294 16.02 -13.23 6.64
C ASP A 294 15.11 -14.25 7.33
N ASN A 295 15.55 -14.80 8.47
CA ASN A 295 14.75 -15.75 9.23
C ASN A 295 13.40 -15.13 9.61
N MET A 296 13.39 -13.96 10.25
CA MET A 296 12.15 -13.26 10.64
C MET A 296 11.28 -12.92 9.42
N ALA A 297 11.87 -12.49 8.31
CA ALA A 297 11.14 -12.17 7.08
C ALA A 297 10.39 -13.39 6.51
N LEU A 298 11.00 -14.57 6.52
CA LEU A 298 10.34 -15.82 6.10
C LEU A 298 9.08 -16.11 6.94
N TYR A 299 9.14 -15.95 8.26
CA TYR A 299 7.94 -16.05 9.11
C TYR A 299 6.91 -14.99 8.77
N MET A 300 7.35 -13.73 8.56
CA MET A 300 6.44 -12.64 8.21
C MET A 300 5.70 -12.89 6.89
N LEU A 301 6.40 -13.42 5.89
CA LEU A 301 5.84 -13.76 4.57
C LEU A 301 4.78 -14.85 4.67
N VAL A 302 5.10 -15.97 5.32
CA VAL A 302 4.14 -17.08 5.44
C VAL A 302 2.90 -16.65 6.23
N ARG A 303 3.07 -15.89 7.32
CA ARG A 303 1.96 -15.34 8.09
C ARG A 303 1.08 -14.36 7.31
N ALA A 304 1.66 -13.71 6.31
CA ALA A 304 0.97 -12.82 5.39
C ALA A 304 0.40 -13.56 4.16
N GLY A 305 0.62 -14.87 4.03
CA GLY A 305 0.12 -15.68 2.93
C GLY A 305 0.96 -15.64 1.65
N TYR A 306 2.18 -15.09 1.70
CA TYR A 306 3.12 -15.13 0.56
C TYR A 306 3.89 -16.45 0.52
N SER A 307 4.17 -16.96 -0.68
CA SER A 307 5.05 -18.11 -0.85
C SER A 307 6.50 -17.72 -0.56
N ILE A 308 7.24 -18.64 0.05
CA ILE A 308 8.67 -18.48 0.33
C ILE A 308 9.55 -19.33 -0.61
N ASP A 309 8.96 -20.04 -1.57
CA ASP A 309 9.70 -20.95 -2.46
C ASP A 309 10.68 -20.19 -3.36
N GLY A 310 10.36 -18.95 -3.74
CA GLY A 310 11.23 -18.09 -4.54
C GLY A 310 12.24 -17.25 -3.75
N TYR A 311 12.23 -17.31 -2.41
CA TYR A 311 12.96 -16.36 -1.56
C TYR A 311 14.49 -16.41 -1.79
N ALA A 312 15.08 -17.61 -1.75
CA ALA A 312 16.52 -17.77 -1.98
C ALA A 312 16.92 -17.36 -3.41
N ALA A 313 16.16 -17.80 -4.41
CA ALA A 313 16.42 -17.52 -5.81
C ALA A 313 16.37 -16.01 -6.13
N PHE A 314 15.45 -15.27 -5.49
CA PHE A 314 15.38 -13.81 -5.59
C PHE A 314 16.68 -13.16 -5.11
N TRP A 315 17.15 -13.49 -3.91
CA TRP A 315 18.36 -12.89 -3.34
C TRP A 315 19.63 -13.29 -4.10
N GLN A 316 19.73 -14.53 -4.58
CA GLN A 316 20.82 -14.98 -5.45
C GLN A 316 20.87 -14.16 -6.74
N ARG A 317 19.71 -13.95 -7.38
CA ARG A 317 19.61 -13.14 -8.60
C ARG A 317 20.01 -11.69 -8.34
N LEU A 318 19.52 -11.10 -7.25
CA LEU A 318 19.86 -9.73 -6.86
C LEU A 318 21.36 -9.56 -6.66
N ALA A 319 21.99 -10.46 -5.88
CA ALA A 319 23.42 -10.41 -5.62
C ALA A 319 24.28 -10.67 -6.87
N SER A 320 23.77 -11.45 -7.83
CA SER A 320 24.48 -11.72 -9.10
C SER A 320 24.46 -10.51 -10.05
N GLN A 321 23.34 -9.77 -10.11
CA GLN A 321 23.22 -8.59 -10.99
C GLN A 321 23.75 -7.31 -10.34
N TYR A 322 23.65 -7.22 -9.01
CA TYR A 322 24.11 -6.10 -8.21
C TYR A 322 25.04 -6.63 -7.10
N PRO A 323 26.27 -7.06 -7.44
CA PRO A 323 27.23 -7.55 -6.45
C PRO A 323 27.65 -6.45 -5.47
N ALA A 324 28.30 -6.83 -4.37
CA ALA A 324 28.76 -5.89 -3.34
C ALA A 324 29.73 -4.80 -3.87
N SER A 325 30.35 -5.03 -5.03
CA SER A 325 31.19 -4.05 -5.73
C SER A 325 30.40 -2.93 -6.41
N VAL A 326 29.08 -3.07 -6.61
CA VAL A 326 28.21 -2.00 -7.13
C VAL A 326 27.90 -1.03 -6.00
N PRO A 327 28.46 0.19 -6.01
CA PRO A 327 28.22 1.16 -4.95
C PRO A 327 26.74 1.53 -4.88
N ASN A 328 26.23 1.77 -3.67
CA ASN A 328 24.82 2.12 -3.43
C ASN A 328 23.78 1.08 -3.87
N GLY A 329 24.21 -0.11 -4.30
CA GLY A 329 23.35 -1.26 -4.51
C GLY A 329 22.99 -1.95 -3.19
N TYR A 330 21.90 -2.70 -3.20
CA TYR A 330 21.43 -3.47 -2.04
C TYR A 330 22.55 -4.35 -1.44
N THR A 331 23.25 -5.13 -2.26
CA THR A 331 24.29 -6.06 -1.78
C THR A 331 25.50 -5.36 -1.18
N ALA A 332 25.75 -4.08 -1.48
CA ALA A 332 26.80 -3.32 -0.79
C ALA A 332 26.47 -3.11 0.70
N LEU A 333 25.18 -2.98 1.05
CA LEU A 333 24.70 -2.93 2.44
C LEU A 333 24.47 -4.31 3.06
N HIS A 334 24.30 -5.34 2.22
CA HIS A 334 23.98 -6.72 2.60
C HIS A 334 24.98 -7.73 1.98
N PRO A 335 26.29 -7.64 2.28
CA PRO A 335 27.33 -8.27 1.47
C PRO A 335 27.47 -9.79 1.67
N ALA A 336 27.01 -10.33 2.80
CA ALA A 336 27.25 -11.72 3.20
C ALA A 336 26.31 -12.75 2.51
N THR A 337 26.16 -12.66 1.19
CA THR A 337 25.18 -13.44 0.40
C THR A 337 25.32 -14.96 0.62
N ALA A 338 26.52 -15.52 0.55
CA ALA A 338 26.73 -16.97 0.71
C ALA A 338 26.29 -17.48 2.09
N TYR A 339 26.62 -16.72 3.15
CA TYR A 339 26.19 -17.01 4.51
C TYR A 339 24.67 -16.95 4.63
N ARG A 340 24.05 -15.89 4.08
CA ARG A 340 22.59 -15.74 4.06
C ARG A 340 21.89 -16.90 3.36
N MET A 341 22.39 -17.36 2.21
CA MET A 341 21.75 -18.48 1.49
C MET A 341 21.74 -19.75 2.33
N THR A 342 22.86 -20.04 3.01
CA THR A 342 22.94 -21.18 3.95
C THR A 342 21.92 -21.06 5.08
N MET A 343 21.73 -19.84 5.62
CA MET A 343 20.79 -19.60 6.71
C MET A 343 19.33 -19.57 6.25
N ILE A 344 19.05 -19.03 5.06
CA ILE A 344 17.73 -19.03 4.43
C ILE A 344 17.25 -20.46 4.19
N ASP A 345 18.12 -21.35 3.70
CA ASP A 345 17.78 -22.76 3.50
C ASP A 345 17.39 -23.43 4.83
N LYS A 346 18.20 -23.23 5.88
CA LYS A 346 17.91 -23.75 7.22
C LYS A 346 16.59 -23.21 7.77
N SER A 347 16.37 -21.90 7.68
CA SER A 347 15.14 -21.24 8.13
C SER A 347 13.92 -21.71 7.36
N THR A 348 14.04 -21.89 6.04
CA THR A 348 12.96 -22.37 5.17
C THR A 348 12.57 -23.80 5.53
N GLN A 349 13.55 -24.69 5.74
CA GLN A 349 13.29 -26.07 6.16
C GLN A 349 12.60 -26.11 7.52
N ALA A 350 13.10 -25.36 8.51
CA ALA A 350 12.50 -25.28 9.83
C ALA A 350 11.06 -24.73 9.79
N LEU A 351 10.82 -23.69 8.99
CA LEU A 351 9.51 -23.09 8.82
C LEU A 351 8.52 -24.03 8.13
N LYS A 352 8.93 -24.71 7.05
CA LYS A 352 8.10 -25.73 6.38
C LYS A 352 7.75 -26.88 7.32
N ALA A 353 8.68 -27.32 8.16
CA ALA A 353 8.39 -28.32 9.20
C ALA A 353 7.38 -27.82 10.25
N LYS A 354 7.46 -26.54 10.66
CA LYS A 354 6.46 -25.92 11.54
C LYS A 354 5.08 -25.86 10.88
N GLN A 355 4.99 -25.49 9.60
CA GLN A 355 3.73 -25.47 8.85
C GLN A 355 3.11 -26.88 8.75
N ALA A 356 3.91 -27.88 8.37
CA ALA A 356 3.43 -29.26 8.23
C ALA A 356 2.94 -29.87 9.56
N SER A 357 3.49 -29.43 10.68
CA SER A 357 3.10 -29.89 12.02
C SER A 357 2.07 -29.00 12.72
N GLY A 358 1.52 -27.98 12.03
CA GLY A 358 0.52 -27.06 12.60
C GLY A 358 1.05 -26.25 13.80
N LYS A 359 2.38 -26.11 13.94
CA LYS A 359 2.99 -25.37 15.04
C LYS A 359 2.86 -23.86 14.83
N PRO A 360 2.89 -23.06 15.92
CA PRO A 360 2.90 -21.60 15.80
C PRO A 360 4.02 -21.10 14.87
N LEU A 361 3.63 -20.26 13.92
CA LEU A 361 4.55 -19.62 12.97
C LEU A 361 5.16 -18.39 13.63
N THR A 362 6.08 -18.64 14.56
CA THR A 362 6.92 -17.64 15.22
C THR A 362 8.37 -18.12 15.19
N PRO A 363 9.36 -17.22 15.00
CA PRO A 363 10.78 -17.56 14.98
C PRO A 363 11.21 -18.45 16.14
#